data_AF-A0A9E4M961-F1
#
_entry.id   AF-A0A9E4M961-F1
#
_cell.length_a   1.000
_cell.length_b   1.000
_cell.length_c   1.000
_cell.angle_alpha   90.00
_cell.angle_beta   90.00
_cell.angle_gamma   90.00
#
_symmetry.space_group_name_H-M   'P 1'
#
loop_
_entity.id
_entity.type
_entity.pdbx_description
1 polymer ?
#
loop_
_entity_poly.entity_id
_entity_poly.type
_entity_poly.pdbx_seq_one_letter_code
_entity_poly.pdbx_strand_id
1 'polypeptide(L)'
;MLGEQGPSEGVARLGSIVAGDDADGFRVLPTFEIIVTVASAEPGPDGDYSRETALDVIRPWVEIAAANEVYVVLDLQPGRTDFLTQAKMYEEFLRLPHVGLALDPEWRLKPNQVHMVQIGTVDAAEINQVSEWLAGLVREEALPQKLLIVHQFHLSMITNRHRIETPPELAVLIHMDGHGS
;
A
#
# COMPACT_ATOMS: atom_id res chain seq x y z
N MET A 1 9.72 10.75 3.84
CA MET A 1 10.02 9.53 4.62
C MET A 1 8.96 9.40 5.69
N LEU A 2 8.43 8.20 5.95
CA LEU A 2 8.11 7.82 7.33
C LEU A 2 9.28 8.35 8.18
N GLY A 3 9.07 9.38 9.01
CA GLY A 3 10.13 9.91 9.87
C GLY A 3 10.80 11.24 9.53
N GLU A 4 10.24 12.15 8.73
CA GLU A 4 10.59 13.58 8.91
C GLU A 4 9.83 14.22 10.09
N GLN A 5 8.61 13.76 10.33
CA GLN A 5 7.69 14.27 11.33
C GLN A 5 7.02 13.09 12.05
N GLY A 6 6.67 13.28 13.32
CA GLY A 6 5.95 12.27 14.10
C GLY A 6 4.47 12.14 13.68
N PRO A 7 3.76 11.11 14.14
CA PRO A 7 2.35 10.88 13.80
C PRO A 7 1.45 12.10 14.03
N SER A 8 1.58 12.78 15.17
CA SER A 8 0.80 13.97 15.51
C SER A 8 1.07 15.16 14.60
N GLU A 9 2.32 15.37 14.22
CA GLU A 9 2.72 16.43 13.31
C GLU A 9 2.22 16.15 11.88
N GLY A 10 2.26 14.87 11.47
CA GLY A 10 1.70 14.42 10.19
C GLY A 10 0.21 14.73 10.06
N VAL A 11 -0.58 14.47 11.12
CA VAL A 11 -2.02 14.78 11.13
C VAL A 11 -2.26 16.29 11.04
N ALA A 12 -1.52 17.08 11.81
CA ALA A 12 -1.63 18.54 11.76
C ALA A 12 -1.33 19.09 10.35
N ARG A 13 -0.33 18.52 9.67
CA ARG A 13 0.02 18.88 8.30
C ARG A 13 -1.09 18.51 7.31
N LEU A 14 -1.67 17.30 7.41
CA LEU A 14 -2.81 16.92 6.56
C LEU A 14 -3.98 17.88 6.72
N GLY A 15 -4.30 18.28 7.95
CA GLY A 15 -5.35 19.27 8.23
C GLY A 15 -5.14 20.59 7.51
N SER A 16 -3.89 21.05 7.36
CA SER A 16 -3.58 22.26 6.60
C SER A 16 -3.70 22.10 5.08
N ILE A 17 -3.49 20.89 4.56
CA ILE A 17 -3.55 20.61 3.11
C ILE A 17 -5.00 20.61 2.64
N VAL A 18 -5.90 19.97 3.40
CA VAL A 18 -7.32 19.83 3.03
C VAL A 18 -8.16 21.05 3.40
N ALA A 19 -7.56 22.09 3.98
CA ALA A 19 -8.24 23.31 4.37
C ALA A 19 -8.74 24.07 3.14
N GLY A 20 -10.06 24.01 2.88
CA GLY A 20 -10.71 24.67 1.74
C GLY A 20 -11.08 23.74 0.59
N ASP A 21 -10.85 22.43 0.72
CA ASP A 21 -11.25 21.43 -0.28
C ASP A 21 -12.70 20.92 -0.06
N ASP A 22 -13.66 21.85 0.08
CA ASP A 22 -15.10 21.57 0.17
C ASP A 22 -15.88 21.99 -1.10
N ALA A 23 -15.16 22.44 -2.13
CA ALA A 23 -15.71 23.15 -3.29
C ALA A 23 -16.72 22.34 -4.14
N ASP A 24 -16.58 21.01 -4.20
CA ASP A 24 -17.32 20.16 -5.15
C ASP A 24 -18.38 19.24 -4.50
N GLY A 25 -18.66 19.41 -3.19
CA GLY A 25 -19.69 18.65 -2.47
C GLY A 25 -19.33 17.19 -2.16
N PHE A 26 -18.12 16.76 -2.48
CA PHE A 26 -17.55 15.47 -2.06
C PHE A 26 -16.84 15.60 -0.72
N ARG A 27 -16.91 14.56 0.11
CA ARG A 27 -16.11 14.47 1.33
C ARG A 27 -14.67 14.10 0.95
N VAL A 28 -13.73 15.00 1.23
CA VAL A 28 -12.30 14.69 1.19
C VAL A 28 -11.95 13.84 2.41
N LEU A 29 -11.28 12.71 2.17
CA LEU A 29 -10.75 11.85 3.22
C LEU A 29 -9.22 11.96 3.20
N PRO A 30 -8.60 12.69 4.14
CA PRO A 30 -7.15 12.73 4.23
C PRO A 30 -6.60 11.32 4.38
N THR A 31 -5.50 11.02 3.69
CA THR A 31 -4.93 9.68 3.67
C THR A 31 -3.42 9.73 3.91
N PHE A 32 -2.92 8.89 4.81
CA PHE A 32 -1.50 8.57 4.87
C PHE A 32 -1.21 7.36 3.99
N GLU A 33 -0.21 7.48 3.13
CA GLU A 33 0.44 6.32 2.52
C GLU A 33 1.75 6.04 3.26
N ILE A 34 1.85 4.83 3.80
CA ILE A 34 2.93 4.43 4.71
C ILE A 34 3.62 3.22 4.09
N ILE A 35 4.85 3.41 3.61
CA ILE A 35 5.68 2.30 3.11
C ILE A 35 6.08 1.43 4.31
N VAL A 36 5.43 0.28 4.45
CA VAL A 36 5.65 -0.63 5.58
C VAL A 36 6.69 -1.69 5.26
N THR A 37 6.87 -2.04 4.00
CA THR A 37 8.03 -2.83 3.55
C THR A 37 8.82 -2.03 2.54
N VAL A 38 10.14 -1.92 2.76
CA VAL A 38 11.02 -1.07 1.95
C VAL A 38 12.00 -1.95 1.18
N ALA A 39 12.03 -1.78 -0.13
CA ALA A 39 13.00 -2.44 -0.99
C ALA A 39 14.45 -2.17 -0.53
N SER A 40 15.28 -3.22 -0.53
CA SER A 40 16.66 -3.18 -0.03
C SER A 40 17.67 -3.66 -1.06
N ALA A 41 18.78 -2.94 -1.22
CA ALA A 41 19.87 -3.37 -2.09
C ALA A 41 20.59 -4.64 -1.57
N GLU A 42 20.58 -4.85 -0.25
CA GLU A 42 21.18 -6.00 0.42
C GLU A 42 20.09 -6.98 0.88
N PRO A 43 20.37 -8.31 0.85
CA PRO A 43 19.45 -9.29 1.39
C PRO A 43 19.25 -9.09 2.89
N GLY A 44 17.99 -9.07 3.32
CA GLY A 44 17.62 -9.18 4.73
C GLY A 44 17.87 -10.59 5.29
N PRO A 45 17.52 -10.84 6.56
CA PRO A 45 17.70 -12.13 7.21
C PRO A 45 17.02 -13.32 6.51
N ASP A 46 15.92 -13.08 5.80
CA ASP A 46 15.16 -14.04 5.00
C ASP A 46 15.55 -14.05 3.50
N GLY A 47 16.44 -13.14 3.11
CA GLY A 47 17.01 -13.06 1.76
C GLY A 47 16.06 -12.52 0.70
N ASP A 48 14.95 -11.89 1.09
CA ASP A 48 13.94 -11.42 0.14
C ASP A 48 14.22 -10.01 -0.42
N TYR A 49 15.21 -9.28 0.09
CA TYR A 49 15.56 -7.92 -0.35
C TYR A 49 14.44 -6.89 -0.10
N SER A 50 13.65 -7.12 0.94
CA SER A 50 12.75 -6.17 1.56
C SER A 50 13.13 -5.98 3.03
N ARG A 51 12.74 -4.84 3.61
CA ARG A 51 12.89 -4.56 5.04
C ARG A 51 11.52 -4.22 5.59
N GLU A 52 11.05 -5.06 6.49
CA GLU A 52 9.74 -4.94 7.13
C GLU A 52 9.82 -3.96 8.30
N THR A 53 8.91 -3.01 8.31
CA THR A 53 8.70 -2.13 9.45
C THR A 53 7.93 -2.90 10.52
N ALA A 54 8.41 -2.86 11.76
CA ALA A 54 7.79 -3.55 12.88
C ALA A 54 6.40 -2.98 13.21
N LEU A 55 5.50 -3.85 13.68
CA LEU A 55 4.10 -3.51 13.95
C LEU A 55 3.96 -2.40 15.01
N ASP A 56 4.83 -2.38 16.02
CA ASP A 56 4.86 -1.36 17.07
C ASP A 56 5.27 0.03 16.56
N VAL A 57 6.02 0.10 15.45
CA VAL A 57 6.34 1.36 14.77
C VAL A 57 5.15 1.88 13.97
N ILE A 58 4.35 0.99 13.38
CA ILE A 58 3.19 1.35 12.53
C ILE A 58 1.96 1.68 13.37
N ARG A 59 1.73 0.96 14.48
CA ARG A 59 0.53 1.09 15.31
C ARG A 59 0.21 2.54 15.72
N PRO A 60 1.16 3.38 16.18
CA PRO A 60 0.87 4.77 16.52
C PRO A 60 0.32 5.60 15.34
N TRP A 61 0.76 5.32 14.12
CA TRP A 61 0.25 5.99 12.91
C TRP A 61 -1.19 5.57 12.62
N VAL A 62 -1.49 4.28 12.74
CA VAL A 62 -2.84 3.74 12.51
C VAL A 62 -3.83 4.24 13.56
N GLU A 63 -3.41 4.29 14.83
CA GLU A 63 -4.24 4.78 15.95
C GLU A 63 -4.52 6.28 15.85
N ILE A 64 -3.51 7.09 15.54
CA ILE A 64 -3.72 8.54 15.41
C ILE A 64 -4.57 8.87 14.18
N ALA A 65 -4.41 8.10 13.09
CA ALA A 65 -5.21 8.28 11.90
C ALA A 65 -6.70 8.00 12.19
N ALA A 66 -6.98 6.90 12.90
CA ALA A 66 -8.34 6.57 13.36
C ALA A 66 -8.96 7.71 14.18
N ALA A 67 -8.20 8.25 15.14
CA ALA A 67 -8.66 9.31 16.03
C ALA A 67 -8.95 10.65 15.33
N ASN A 68 -8.47 10.84 14.11
CA ASN A 68 -8.59 12.10 13.36
C ASN A 68 -9.29 11.92 12.00
N GLU A 69 -10.02 10.82 11.80
CA GLU A 69 -10.72 10.50 10.55
C GLU A 69 -9.80 10.53 9.31
N VAL A 70 -8.56 10.08 9.49
CA VAL A 70 -7.57 9.93 8.42
C VAL A 70 -7.53 8.45 8.00
N TYR A 71 -7.54 8.20 6.70
CA TYR A 71 -7.37 6.86 6.14
C TYR A 71 -5.89 6.49 6.07
N VAL A 72 -5.56 5.21 6.12
CA VAL A 72 -4.20 4.72 5.98
C VAL A 72 -4.13 3.75 4.82
N VAL A 73 -3.12 3.88 3.97
CA VAL A 73 -2.76 2.90 2.94
C VAL A 73 -1.39 2.38 3.29
N LEU A 74 -1.29 1.07 3.53
CA LEU A 74 -0.01 0.41 3.76
C LEU A 74 0.61 0.06 2.41
N ASP A 75 1.79 0.58 2.11
CA ASP A 75 2.48 0.36 0.84
C ASP A 75 3.55 -0.73 0.99
N LEU A 76 3.55 -1.67 0.03
CA LEU A 76 4.45 -2.81 -0.01
C LEU A 76 5.47 -2.70 -1.15
N GLN A 77 6.74 -2.78 -0.79
CA GLN A 77 7.87 -2.95 -1.72
C GLN A 77 8.51 -4.33 -1.51
N PRO A 78 8.04 -5.38 -2.20
CA PRO A 78 8.23 -6.75 -1.74
C PRO A 78 9.60 -7.35 -2.04
N GLY A 79 10.46 -6.65 -2.77
CA GLY A 79 11.71 -7.26 -3.23
C GLY A 79 11.42 -8.55 -4.00
N ARG A 80 12.03 -9.65 -3.57
CA ARG A 80 11.93 -10.97 -4.19
C ARG A 80 10.80 -11.83 -3.64
N THR A 81 10.18 -11.47 -2.52
CA THR A 81 8.97 -12.17 -2.03
C THR A 81 7.72 -11.73 -2.79
N ASP A 82 6.61 -12.45 -2.61
CA ASP A 82 5.31 -12.09 -3.19
C ASP A 82 4.54 -11.13 -2.29
N PHE A 83 3.64 -10.35 -2.89
CA PHE A 83 2.84 -9.35 -2.17
C PHE A 83 1.95 -9.96 -1.08
N LEU A 84 1.36 -11.14 -1.32
CA LEU A 84 0.42 -11.75 -0.37
C LEU A 84 1.15 -12.16 0.92
N THR A 85 2.38 -12.65 0.80
CA THR A 85 3.25 -12.97 1.94
C THR A 85 3.48 -11.75 2.82
N GLN A 86 3.81 -10.58 2.25
CA GLN A 86 4.00 -9.36 3.04
C GLN A 86 2.70 -8.75 3.55
N ALA A 87 1.62 -8.76 2.77
CA ALA A 87 0.33 -8.24 3.20
C ALA A 87 -0.18 -8.94 4.47
N LYS A 88 0.03 -10.27 4.57
CA LYS A 88 -0.32 -11.06 5.76
C LYS A 88 0.46 -10.68 7.02
N MET A 89 1.67 -10.12 6.89
CA MET A 89 2.43 -9.63 8.06
C MET A 89 1.71 -8.47 8.75
N TYR A 90 0.94 -7.69 7.99
CA TYR A 90 0.20 -6.52 8.46
C TYR A 90 -1.31 -6.76 8.57
N GLU A 91 -1.75 -8.03 8.60
CA GLU A 91 -3.17 -8.40 8.64
C GLU A 91 -3.92 -7.73 9.79
N GLU A 92 -3.30 -7.56 10.96
CA GLU A 92 -3.94 -6.92 12.13
C GLU A 92 -4.42 -5.50 11.81
N PHE A 93 -3.70 -4.76 10.97
CA PHE A 93 -4.08 -3.42 10.55
C PHE A 93 -5.08 -3.47 9.40
N LEU A 94 -4.92 -4.40 8.47
CA LEU A 94 -5.83 -4.56 7.33
C LEU A 94 -7.24 -5.01 7.76
N ARG A 95 -7.39 -5.61 8.94
CA ARG A 95 -8.71 -5.87 9.56
C ARG A 95 -9.39 -4.60 10.13
N LEU A 96 -8.73 -3.44 10.15
CA LEU A 96 -9.33 -2.18 10.62
C LEU A 96 -10.07 -1.46 9.48
N PRO A 97 -11.19 -0.76 9.75
CA PRO A 97 -12.04 -0.19 8.71
C PRO A 97 -11.39 0.97 7.92
N HIS A 98 -10.41 1.66 8.50
CA HIS A 98 -9.74 2.83 7.92
C HIS A 98 -8.37 2.53 7.31
N VAL A 99 -8.08 1.25 7.01
CA VAL A 99 -6.79 0.81 6.46
C VAL A 99 -6.99 0.06 5.15
N GLY A 100 -6.37 0.57 4.08
CA GLY A 100 -6.23 -0.06 2.76
C GLY A 100 -4.79 -0.51 2.49
N LEU A 101 -4.55 -0.95 1.26
CA LEU A 101 -3.27 -1.53 0.84
C LEU A 101 -2.82 -0.93 -0.50
N ALA A 102 -1.53 -0.68 -0.65
CA ALA A 102 -0.88 -0.35 -1.90
C ALA A 102 0.14 -1.45 -2.26
N LEU A 103 0.14 -1.83 -3.52
CA LEU A 103 1.13 -2.74 -4.11
C LEU A 103 2.03 -1.92 -5.01
N ASP A 104 3.34 -2.04 -4.82
CA ASP A 104 4.32 -1.36 -5.67
C ASP A 104 5.12 -2.36 -6.55
N PRO A 105 4.60 -2.70 -7.74
CA PRO A 105 5.24 -3.62 -8.68
C PRO A 105 6.65 -3.24 -9.09
N GLU A 106 7.06 -1.97 -8.98
CA GLU A 106 8.41 -1.56 -9.38
C GLU A 106 9.49 -2.23 -8.52
N TRP A 107 9.12 -2.62 -7.30
CA TRP A 107 9.99 -3.32 -6.36
C TRP A 107 9.77 -4.84 -6.35
N ARG A 108 8.94 -5.38 -7.24
CA ARG A 108 8.74 -6.83 -7.37
C ARG A 108 9.82 -7.45 -8.26
N LEU A 109 10.87 -7.98 -7.63
CA LEU A 109 12.04 -8.60 -8.27
C LEU A 109 11.88 -10.11 -8.47
N LYS A 110 12.37 -10.62 -9.60
CA LYS A 110 12.62 -12.05 -9.82
C LYS A 110 13.89 -12.51 -9.06
N PRO A 111 14.12 -13.83 -8.86
CA PRO A 111 15.18 -14.34 -7.99
C PRO A 111 16.62 -13.84 -8.25
N ASN A 112 16.95 -13.42 -9.47
CA ASN A 112 18.28 -12.93 -9.85
C ASN A 112 18.33 -11.42 -10.14
N GLN A 113 17.28 -10.70 -9.77
CA GLN A 113 17.14 -9.27 -10.04
C GLN A 113 17.59 -8.42 -8.85
N VAL A 114 17.99 -7.17 -9.10
CA VAL A 114 18.49 -6.24 -8.09
C VAL A 114 17.77 -4.91 -8.27
N HIS A 115 17.41 -4.27 -7.17
CA HIS A 115 16.81 -2.94 -7.18
C HIS A 115 17.73 -1.91 -7.83
N MET A 116 17.15 -0.84 -8.39
CA MET A 116 17.86 0.26 -9.08
C MET A 116 18.62 -0.12 -10.36
N VAL A 117 18.60 -1.38 -10.79
CA VAL A 117 19.16 -1.83 -12.07
C VAL A 117 18.05 -2.09 -13.10
N GLN A 118 16.87 -2.47 -12.63
CA GLN A 118 15.67 -2.68 -13.43
C GLN A 118 14.43 -2.30 -12.64
N ILE A 119 13.34 -2.06 -13.36
CA ILE A 119 11.99 -1.97 -12.80
C ILE A 119 11.45 -3.40 -12.62
N GLY A 120 10.88 -3.67 -11.46
CA GLY A 120 10.18 -4.89 -11.13
C GLY A 120 8.95 -5.14 -12.01
N THR A 121 8.38 -6.33 -11.85
CA THR A 121 7.19 -6.73 -12.60
C THR A 121 6.38 -7.74 -11.82
N VAL A 122 5.06 -7.60 -11.89
CA VAL A 122 4.09 -8.53 -11.29
C VAL A 122 3.07 -8.95 -12.34
N ASP A 123 2.57 -10.17 -12.22
CA ASP A 123 1.44 -10.61 -13.04
C ASP A 123 0.11 -10.28 -12.36
N ALA A 124 -0.92 -10.01 -13.17
CA ALA A 124 -2.28 -9.83 -12.67
C ALA A 124 -2.76 -10.96 -11.76
N ALA A 125 -2.26 -12.20 -11.94
CA ALA A 125 -2.59 -13.31 -11.07
C ALA A 125 -2.16 -13.10 -9.59
N GLU A 126 -0.97 -12.53 -9.35
CA GLU A 126 -0.49 -12.25 -7.99
C GLU A 126 -1.28 -11.09 -7.37
N ILE A 127 -1.61 -10.05 -8.16
CA ILE A 127 -2.50 -8.97 -7.72
C ILE A 127 -3.88 -9.53 -7.32
N ASN A 128 -4.45 -10.42 -8.13
CA ASN A 128 -5.75 -11.03 -7.85
C ASN A 128 -5.72 -11.92 -6.60
N GLN A 129 -4.59 -12.58 -6.30
CA GLN A 129 -4.44 -13.33 -5.04
C GLN A 129 -4.52 -12.41 -3.82
N VAL A 130 -3.89 -11.24 -3.87
CA VAL A 130 -3.98 -10.23 -2.82
C VAL A 130 -5.39 -9.65 -2.73
N SER A 131 -5.98 -9.32 -3.89
CA SER A 131 -7.34 -8.77 -4.01
C SER A 131 -8.39 -9.70 -3.39
N GLU A 132 -8.38 -10.98 -3.74
CA GLU A 132 -9.33 -11.97 -3.19
C GLU A 132 -9.13 -12.16 -1.69
N TRP A 133 -7.87 -12.23 -1.23
CA TRP A 133 -7.57 -12.37 0.20
C TRP A 133 -8.05 -11.14 1.01
N LEU A 134 -7.76 -9.94 0.53
CA LEU A 134 -8.18 -8.69 1.18
C LEU A 134 -9.71 -8.53 1.17
N ALA A 135 -10.38 -8.90 0.07
CA ALA A 135 -11.84 -8.96 -0.01
C ALA A 135 -12.42 -9.99 0.98
N GLY A 136 -11.72 -11.11 1.20
CA GLY A 136 -12.04 -12.08 2.25
C GLY A 136 -12.07 -11.44 3.63
N LEU A 137 -11.04 -10.66 4.00
CA LEU A 137 -11.01 -9.93 5.28
C LEU A 137 -12.19 -8.97 5.42
N VAL A 138 -12.54 -8.24 4.35
CA VAL A 138 -13.69 -7.33 4.34
C VAL A 138 -15.00 -8.07 4.61
N ARG A 139 -15.20 -9.23 3.98
CA ARG A 139 -16.39 -10.08 4.20
C ARG A 139 -16.44 -10.66 5.60
N GLU A 140 -15.32 -11.18 6.09
CA GLU A 140 -15.20 -11.82 7.40
C GLU A 140 -15.54 -10.85 8.54
N GLU A 141 -15.01 -9.63 8.47
CA GLU A 141 -15.13 -8.60 9.51
C GLU A 141 -16.27 -7.59 9.26
N ALA A 142 -17.05 -7.79 8.19
CA ALA A 142 -18.10 -6.88 7.74
C ALA A 142 -17.63 -5.41 7.61
N LEU A 143 -16.45 -5.23 7.02
CA LEU A 143 -15.80 -3.92 6.88
C LEU A 143 -16.42 -3.09 5.75
N PRO A 144 -16.26 -1.76 5.77
CA PRO A 144 -16.49 -0.95 4.58
C PRO A 144 -15.57 -1.37 3.43
N GLN A 145 -15.95 -0.97 2.21
CA GLN A 145 -15.11 -1.16 1.02
C GLN A 145 -13.71 -0.59 1.24
N LYS A 146 -12.67 -1.36 0.92
CA LYS A 146 -11.28 -0.96 1.11
C LYS A 146 -10.64 -0.47 -0.18
N LEU A 147 -9.78 0.54 -0.05
CA LEU A 147 -8.91 0.94 -1.14
C LEU A 147 -7.78 -0.08 -1.33
N LEU A 148 -7.62 -0.56 -2.57
CA LEU A 148 -6.44 -1.31 -3.04
C LEU A 148 -5.79 -0.50 -4.16
N ILE A 149 -4.62 0.08 -3.91
CA ILE A 149 -3.84 0.79 -4.91
C ILE A 149 -2.85 -0.17 -5.55
N VAL A 150 -2.69 -0.09 -6.88
CA VAL A 150 -1.60 -0.74 -7.60
C VAL A 150 -0.84 0.34 -8.35
N HIS A 151 0.38 0.62 -7.92
CA HIS A 151 1.23 1.63 -8.57
C HIS A 151 1.69 1.13 -9.95
N GLN A 152 1.66 2.01 -10.95
CA GLN A 152 2.04 1.68 -12.32
C GLN A 152 2.43 2.92 -13.14
N PHE A 153 3.72 3.18 -13.31
CA PHE A 153 4.19 4.25 -14.22
C PHE A 153 4.76 3.75 -15.53
N HIS A 154 5.06 2.46 -15.63
CA HIS A 154 5.45 1.81 -16.87
C HIS A 154 4.54 0.62 -17.16
N LEU A 155 4.09 0.49 -18.41
CA LEU A 155 3.13 -0.57 -18.80
C LEU A 155 3.65 -1.98 -18.51
N SER A 156 4.98 -2.19 -18.57
CA SER A 156 5.61 -3.49 -18.30
C SER A 156 5.59 -3.92 -16.83
N MET A 157 5.27 -3.01 -15.90
CA MET A 157 5.22 -3.33 -14.47
C MET A 157 4.14 -4.37 -14.14
N ILE A 158 3.06 -4.41 -14.93
CA ILE A 158 1.95 -5.34 -14.72
C ILE A 158 1.73 -6.15 -15.99
N THR A 159 2.06 -7.44 -15.95
CA THR A 159 1.73 -8.36 -17.04
C THR A 159 0.28 -8.80 -16.95
N ASN A 160 -0.37 -8.99 -18.11
CA ASN A 160 -1.77 -9.40 -18.19
C ASN A 160 -2.77 -8.48 -17.45
N ARG A 161 -2.46 -7.18 -17.33
CA ARG A 161 -3.27 -6.16 -16.63
C ARG A 161 -4.78 -6.21 -16.88
N HIS A 162 -5.20 -6.56 -18.10
CA HIS A 162 -6.62 -6.70 -18.46
C HIS A 162 -7.37 -7.82 -17.71
N ARG A 163 -6.64 -8.64 -16.95
CA ARG A 163 -7.17 -9.73 -16.11
C ARG A 163 -7.26 -9.36 -14.62
N ILE A 164 -6.92 -8.12 -14.23
CA ILE A 164 -7.09 -7.68 -12.84
C ILE A 164 -8.58 -7.70 -12.51
N GLU A 165 -8.91 -8.30 -11.37
CA GLU A 165 -10.26 -8.42 -10.84
C GLU A 165 -10.53 -7.36 -9.77
N THR A 166 -11.74 -6.82 -9.78
CA THR A 166 -12.20 -5.77 -8.87
C THR A 166 -13.41 -6.28 -8.09
N PRO A 167 -13.20 -7.05 -7.00
CA PRO A 167 -14.29 -7.53 -6.17
C PRO A 167 -15.04 -6.34 -5.53
N PRO A 168 -16.36 -6.44 -5.27
CA PRO A 168 -17.16 -5.33 -4.76
C PRO A 168 -16.70 -4.82 -3.38
N GLU A 169 -15.99 -5.64 -2.63
CA GLU A 169 -15.35 -5.29 -1.36
C GLU A 169 -14.20 -4.31 -1.48
N LEU A 170 -13.64 -4.14 -2.69
CA LEU A 170 -12.48 -3.30 -2.93
C LEU A 170 -12.75 -2.19 -3.94
N ALA A 171 -12.29 -0.98 -3.63
CA ALA A 171 -12.04 0.06 -4.60
C ALA A 171 -10.62 -0.12 -5.14
N VAL A 172 -10.48 -0.74 -6.32
CA VAL A 172 -9.17 -0.97 -6.94
C VAL A 172 -8.79 0.26 -7.78
N LEU A 173 -7.67 0.91 -7.44
CA LEU A 173 -7.11 2.06 -8.14
C LEU A 173 -5.76 1.69 -8.76
N ILE A 174 -5.64 1.82 -10.08
CA ILE A 174 -4.34 1.77 -10.74
C ILE A 174 -3.79 3.18 -10.78
N HIS A 175 -2.79 3.46 -9.97
CA HIS A 175 -2.20 4.79 -9.81
C HIS A 175 -0.99 4.94 -10.72
N MET A 176 -1.07 5.86 -11.68
CA MET A 176 0.04 6.15 -12.60
C MET A 176 0.86 7.34 -12.12
N ASP A 177 1.90 7.09 -11.33
CA ASP A 177 2.80 8.14 -10.85
C ASP A 177 4.11 8.16 -11.64
N GLY A 178 4.25 9.11 -12.58
CA GLY A 178 5.46 9.23 -13.39
C GLY A 178 6.65 9.68 -12.57
N HIS A 179 7.83 9.09 -12.80
CA HIS A 179 9.10 9.65 -12.33
C HIS A 179 9.22 11.10 -12.83
N GLY A 180 8.93 12.07 -11.98
CA GLY A 180 9.15 13.49 -12.27
C GLY A 180 10.65 13.73 -12.37
N SER A 181 11.13 14.05 -13.57
CA SER A 181 12.50 14.51 -13.80
C SER A 181 12.78 15.84 -13.11
#